data_AF-A0A952CI70-F1
#
_entry.id   AF-A0A952CI70-F1
#
_cell.length_a   1.000
_cell.length_b   1.000
_cell.length_c   1.000
_cell.angle_alpha   90.00
_cell.angle_beta   90.00
_cell.angle_gamma   90.00
#
_symmetry.space_group_name_H-M   'P 1'
#
loop_
_entity.id
_entity.type
_entity.pdbx_description
1 polymer ?
#
loop_
_entity_poly.entity_id
_entity_poly.type
_entity_poly.pdbx_seq_one_letter_code
_entity_poly.pdbx_strand_id
1 'polypeptide(L)'
;MTDNWEVAIFTRLNELAERHGLSPFDFSASLNRDGKGQSMLIFHVVPDEEVPTERFVRLLAGLGITDNDTLHIQGTDEQIYDTLTWAIQNAPRPPQRGR
;
A
#
# COMPACT_ATOMS: atom_id res chain seq x y z
N MET A 1 -4.21 -5.73 20.98
CA MET A 1 -5.51 -5.46 20.35
C MET A 1 -5.18 -4.79 19.04
N THR A 2 -5.38 -5.48 17.92
CA THR A 2 -5.21 -4.87 16.60
C THR A 2 -6.23 -3.74 16.48
N ASP A 3 -5.76 -2.53 16.26
CA ASP A 3 -6.62 -1.35 16.13
C ASP A 3 -7.47 -1.52 14.87
N ASN A 4 -8.76 -1.16 14.92
CA ASN A 4 -9.69 -1.35 13.80
C ASN A 4 -9.16 -0.70 12.51
N TRP A 5 -8.41 0.39 12.67
CA TRP A 5 -7.72 1.10 11.59
C TRP A 5 -6.57 0.32 10.96
N GLU A 6 -5.77 -0.39 11.75
CA GLU A 6 -4.63 -1.15 11.22
C GLU A 6 -5.12 -2.25 10.28
N VAL A 7 -6.16 -2.98 10.70
CA VAL A 7 -6.78 -4.01 9.87
C VAL A 7 -7.39 -3.41 8.60
N ALA A 8 -8.08 -2.28 8.71
CA ALA A 8 -8.68 -1.60 7.56
C ALA A 8 -7.63 -1.12 6.54
N ILE A 9 -6.53 -0.52 7.02
CA ILE A 9 -5.42 -0.04 6.20
C ILE A 9 -4.76 -1.21 5.47
N PHE A 10 -4.38 -2.28 6.18
CA PHE A 10 -3.74 -3.43 5.54
C PHE A 10 -4.69 -4.19 4.59
N THR A 11 -5.99 -4.22 4.88
CA THR A 11 -6.98 -4.79 3.96
C THR A 11 -7.04 -4.01 2.65
N ARG A 12 -7.06 -2.67 2.72
CA ARG A 12 -7.03 -1.82 1.51
C ARG A 12 -5.72 -1.93 0.77
N LEU A 13 -4.61 -1.97 1.47
CA LEU A 13 -3.30 -2.14 0.84
C LEU A 13 -3.22 -3.47 0.06
N ASN A 14 -3.75 -4.56 0.62
CA ASN A 14 -3.80 -5.84 -0.08
C ASN A 14 -4.68 -5.78 -1.34
N GLU A 15 -5.84 -5.11 -1.28
CA GLU A 15 -6.68 -4.92 -2.47
C GLU A 15 -5.94 -4.10 -3.55
N LEU A 16 -5.24 -3.04 -3.15
CA LEU A 16 -4.44 -2.23 -4.09
C LEU A 16 -3.33 -3.07 -4.73
N ALA A 17 -2.61 -3.87 -3.93
CA ALA A 17 -1.60 -4.79 -4.43
C ALA A 17 -2.15 -5.72 -5.50
N GLU A 18 -3.30 -6.36 -5.25
CA GLU A 18 -3.95 -7.25 -6.20
C GLU A 18 -4.30 -6.56 -7.54
N ARG A 19 -4.75 -5.29 -7.49
CA ARG A 19 -5.03 -4.50 -8.71
C ARG A 19 -3.79 -4.22 -9.55
N HIS A 20 -2.64 -4.13 -8.90
CA HIS A 20 -1.34 -3.99 -9.57
C HIS A 20 -0.70 -5.35 -9.91
N GLY A 21 -1.38 -6.47 -9.65
CA GLY A 21 -0.87 -7.81 -9.94
C GLY A 21 0.29 -8.20 -9.02
N LEU A 22 0.29 -7.69 -7.78
CA LEU A 22 1.22 -8.05 -6.72
C LEU A 22 0.54 -8.99 -5.72
N SER A 23 1.31 -9.95 -5.24
CA SER A 23 0.99 -10.75 -4.06
C SER A 23 1.26 -9.93 -2.78
N PRO A 24 0.51 -10.14 -1.68
CA PRO A 24 0.85 -9.58 -0.37
C PRO A 24 2.25 -9.95 0.15
N PHE A 25 2.90 -10.95 -0.46
CA PHE A 25 4.26 -11.38 -0.12
C PHE A 25 5.35 -10.72 -0.98
N ASP A 26 4.98 -9.98 -2.04
CA ASP A 26 5.94 -9.34 -2.95
C ASP A 26 6.57 -8.08 -2.35
N PHE A 27 5.98 -7.53 -1.28
CA PHE A 27 6.53 -6.39 -0.55
C PHE A 27 6.09 -6.45 0.92
N SER A 28 6.74 -5.65 1.76
CA SER A 28 6.34 -5.50 3.16
C SER A 28 5.92 -4.06 3.45
N ALA A 29 4.98 -3.89 4.38
CA ALA A 29 4.58 -2.58 4.86
C ALA A 29 4.39 -2.60 6.38
N SER A 30 4.73 -1.48 7.02
CA SER A 30 4.59 -1.30 8.46
C SER A 30 3.87 0.01 8.76
N LEU A 31 2.93 -0.02 9.69
CA LEU A 31 2.19 1.16 10.15
C LEU A 31 2.76 1.63 11.50
N ASN A 32 3.44 2.77 11.51
CA ASN A 32 3.97 3.40 12.71
C ASN A 32 3.06 4.54 13.16
N ARG A 33 2.74 4.60 14.45
CA ARG A 33 1.93 5.68 15.04
C ARG A 33 2.78 6.44 16.05
N ASP A 34 2.78 7.77 16.00
CA ASP A 34 3.61 8.61 16.87
C ASP A 34 2.96 8.93 18.24
N GLY A 35 1.74 8.42 18.47
CA GLY A 35 0.96 8.68 19.68
C GLY A 35 0.34 10.09 19.76
N LYS A 36 0.59 10.96 18.78
CA LYS A 36 0.02 12.32 18.64
C LYS A 36 -1.07 12.37 17.57
N GLY A 37 -1.54 11.21 17.13
CA GLY A 37 -2.53 11.07 16.06
C GLY A 37 -1.94 11.13 14.66
N GLN A 38 -0.61 11.11 14.50
CA GLN A 38 0.02 10.89 13.22
C GLN A 38 0.41 9.42 13.07
N SER A 39 0.24 8.95 11.85
CA SER A 39 0.53 7.62 11.39
C SER A 39 1.39 7.71 10.14
N MET A 40 2.21 6.69 9.94
CA MET A 40 3.10 6.58 8.80
C MET A 40 3.06 5.14 8.31
N LEU A 41 2.56 4.94 7.10
CA LEU A 41 2.62 3.65 6.41
C LEU A 41 3.90 3.63 5.58
N ILE A 42 4.85 2.79 5.99
CA ILE A 42 6.17 2.66 5.40
C ILE A 42 6.20 1.39 4.57
N PHE A 43 6.67 1.48 3.33
CA PHE A 43 6.86 0.37 2.42
C PHE A 43 8.34 -0.04 2.41
N HIS A 44 8.57 -1.35 2.44
CA HIS A 44 9.89 -1.96 2.38
C HIS A 44 9.99 -2.79 1.12
N VAL A 45 11.01 -2.50 0.31
CA VAL A 45 11.37 -3.35 -0.83
C VAL A 45 11.97 -4.63 -0.27
N VAL A 46 11.40 -5.78 -0.63
CA VAL A 46 12.02 -7.07 -0.33
C VAL A 46 13.16 -7.25 -1.34
N PRO A 47 14.42 -7.38 -0.90
CA PRO A 47 15.54 -7.56 -1.80
C PRO A 47 15.54 -9.00 -2.31
N ASP A 48 14.71 -9.27 -3.31
CA ASP A 48 14.74 -10.53 -4.07
C ASP A 48 14.45 -10.26 -5.54
N GLU A 49 15.08 -11.05 -6.42
CA GLU A 49 15.02 -10.87 -7.89
C GLU A 49 13.62 -11.13 -8.47
N GLU A 50 12.70 -11.70 -7.68
CA GLU A 50 11.35 -12.07 -8.11
C GLU A 50 10.29 -11.00 -7.88
N VAL A 51 10.57 -9.94 -7.10
CA VAL A 51 9.60 -8.83 -6.95
C VAL A 51 9.47 -8.15 -8.30
N PRO A 52 8.26 -8.07 -8.88
CA PRO A 52 8.08 -7.37 -10.14
C PRO A 52 8.20 -5.86 -9.87
N THR A 53 9.44 -5.36 -9.84
CA THR A 53 9.82 -3.99 -9.46
C THR A 53 8.99 -2.95 -10.21
N GLU A 54 8.70 -3.17 -11.49
CA GLU A 54 7.83 -2.29 -12.27
C GLU A 54 6.39 -2.19 -11.71
N ARG A 55 5.83 -3.29 -11.23
CA ARG A 55 4.47 -3.31 -10.64
C ARG A 55 4.46 -2.62 -9.28
N PHE A 56 5.49 -2.86 -8.48
CA PHE A 56 5.66 -2.20 -7.19
C PHE A 56 5.86 -0.68 -7.35
N VAL A 57 6.71 -0.24 -8.28
CA VAL A 57 6.88 1.18 -8.62
C VAL A 57 5.57 1.81 -9.11
N ARG A 58 4.76 1.09 -9.90
CA ARG A 58 3.44 1.59 -10.32
C ARG A 58 2.45 1.73 -9.17
N LEU A 59 2.49 0.82 -8.19
CA LEU A 59 1.68 0.92 -6.98
C LEU A 59 2.07 2.17 -6.19
N LEU A 60 3.37 2.39 -5.97
CA LEU A 60 3.89 3.57 -5.28
C LEU A 60 3.51 4.86 -6.02
N ALA A 61 3.65 4.89 -7.33
CA ALA A 61 3.24 6.03 -8.15
C ALA A 61 1.73 6.32 -8.04
N GLY A 62 0.90 5.27 -7.92
CA GLY A 62 -0.54 5.41 -7.67
C GLY A 62 -0.88 6.01 -6.30
N LEU A 63 0.05 5.96 -5.35
CA LEU A 63 -0.04 6.63 -4.04
C LEU A 63 0.61 8.01 -4.03
N GLY A 64 1.09 8.49 -5.17
CA GLY A 64 1.84 9.75 -5.27
C GLY A 64 3.28 9.65 -4.78
N ILE A 65 3.78 8.45 -4.49
CA ILE A 65 5.17 8.20 -4.15
C ILE A 65 5.96 8.07 -5.46
N THR A 66 6.65 9.13 -5.84
CA THR A 66 7.47 9.18 -7.06
C THR A 66 8.97 9.21 -6.78
N ASP A 67 9.36 9.42 -5.53
CA ASP A 67 10.75 9.45 -5.09
C ASP A 67 11.10 8.13 -4.36
N ASN A 68 12.22 7.52 -4.75
CA ASN A 68 12.69 6.27 -4.17
C ASN A 68 13.23 6.45 -2.74
N ASP A 69 13.54 7.68 -2.34
CA ASP A 69 14.02 7.99 -0.99
C ASP A 69 12.88 8.05 0.04
N THR A 70 11.63 8.23 -0.41
CA THR A 70 10.44 8.35 0.46
C THR A 70 9.43 7.26 0.17
N LEU A 71 9.70 6.04 0.64
CA LEU A 71 8.77 4.92 0.54
C LEU A 71 7.70 4.93 1.64
N HIS A 72 7.07 6.06 1.93
CA HIS A 72 6.02 6.14 2.94
C HIS A 72 4.92 7.14 2.61
N ILE A 73 3.73 6.93 3.17
CA ILE A 73 2.68 7.93 3.27
C ILE A 73 2.47 8.31 4.73
N GLN A 74 2.24 9.59 5.00
CA GLN A 74 2.05 10.14 6.34
C GLN A 74 0.70 10.85 6.44
N GLY A 75 0.03 10.71 7.58
CA GLY A 75 -1.23 11.36 7.88
C GLY A 75 -1.91 10.74 9.10
N THR A 76 -3.17 11.03 9.33
CA THR A 76 -3.99 10.23 10.27
C THR A 76 -4.28 8.84 9.68
N ASP A 77 -4.68 7.88 10.52
CA ASP A 77 -5.14 6.56 10.04
C ASP A 77 -6.25 6.67 8.99
N GLU A 78 -7.18 7.62 9.19
CA GLU A 78 -8.25 7.93 8.23
C GLU A 78 -7.70 8.46 6.90
N GLN A 79 -6.76 9.41 6.94
CA GLN A 79 -6.14 9.95 5.71
C GLN A 79 -5.36 8.88 4.94
N ILE A 80 -4.66 7.98 5.64
CA ILE A 80 -3.98 6.84 5.02
C ILE A 80 -5.00 5.91 4.37
N TYR A 81 -6.09 5.58 5.06
CA TYR A 81 -7.16 4.74 4.53
C TYR A 81 -7.84 5.36 3.30
N ASP A 82 -8.12 6.67 3.33
CA ASP A 82 -8.71 7.40 2.21
C ASP A 82 -7.77 7.46 1.01
N THR A 83 -6.47 7.66 1.24
CA THR A 83 -5.44 7.63 0.19
C THR A 83 -5.41 6.27 -0.51
N LEU A 84 -5.42 5.17 0.26
CA LEU A 84 -5.48 3.82 -0.30
C LEU A 84 -6.78 3.59 -1.06
N THR A 85 -7.92 4.06 -0.53
CA THR A 85 -9.23 3.94 -1.18
C THR A 85 -9.28 4.69 -2.50
N TRP A 86 -8.73 5.91 -2.54
CA TRP A 86 -8.60 6.69 -3.76
C TRP A 86 -7.69 5.99 -4.78
N ALA A 87 -6.53 5.46 -4.35
CA ALA A 87 -5.62 4.73 -5.23
C ALA A 87 -6.29 3.48 -5.83
N ILE A 88 -7.04 2.73 -5.04
CA ILE A 88 -7.82 1.56 -5.48
C ILE A 88 -8.82 1.95 -6.58
N GLN A 89 -9.54 3.07 -6.40
CA GLN A 89 -10.54 3.53 -7.37
C GLN A 89 -9.92 3.93 -8.72
N ASN A 90 -8.67 4.40 -8.70
CA ASN A 90 -7.94 4.84 -9.89
C ASN A 90 -7.02 3.75 -10.48
N ALA A 91 -6.77 2.67 -9.73
CA ALA A 91 -5.95 1.55 -10.16
C ALA A 91 -6.63 0.74 -11.28
N PRO A 92 -5.86 0.01 -12.11
CA PRO A 92 -6.39 -0.89 -13.12
C PRO A 92 -7.41 -1.86 -12.53
N ARG A 93 -8.45 -2.21 -13.30
CA ARG A 93 -9.39 -3.25 -12.87
C ARG A 93 -8.62 -4.56 -12.72
N PRO A 94 -8.84 -5.31 -11.63
CA PRO A 94 -8.19 -6.61 -11.48
C PRO A 94 -8.56 -7.49 -12.68
N PRO A 95 -7.62 -8.30 -13.20
CA PRO A 95 -7.94 -9.26 -14.24
C PRO A 95 -9.10 -10.13 -13.74
N GLN A 96 -10.19 -10.22 -14.50
CA GLN A 96 -11.29 -11.11 -14.16
C GLN A 96 -10.69 -12.52 -14.04
N ARG A 97 -10.62 -13.05 -12.81
CA ARG A 97 -10.34 -14.48 -12.60
C ARG A 97 -11.49 -15.21 -13.28
N GLY A 98 -11.22 -15.73 -14.49
CA GLY A 98 -12.16 -16.54 -15.23
C GLY A 98 -12.66 -17.66 -14.32
N ARG A 99 -13.99 -17.79 -14.24
CA ARG A 99 -14.65 -18.95 -13.65
C ARG A 99 -14.33 -20.21 -14.44
#